data_AF-A0A957D634-F1
#
_entry.id   AF-A0A957D634-F1
#
_cell.length_a   1.000
_cell.length_b   1.000
_cell.length_c   1.000
_cell.angle_alpha   90.00
_cell.angle_beta   90.00
_cell.angle_gamma   90.00
#
_symmetry.space_group_name_H-M   'P 1'
#
loop_
_entity.id
_entity.type
_entity.pdbx_description
1 polymer ?
#
loop_
_entity_poly.entity_id
_entity_poly.type
_entity_poly.pdbx_seq_one_letter_code
_entity_poly.pdbx_strand_id
1 'polypeptide(L)'
;MSNISIDQQLNNARIAINNALNSPDIQAALTPFSYDPTRLNEALTLYNEARALVEQQRQEYGEQYQASQVFQAAWDAAQTAYNRSHKIAKVAFKNNPDAQTALMLSGTRKRSFPGWLTQALTFYDGLLNPANAPTWPPSPPTPTPPKNSRPNSTWYKKPPN
;
A
#
# COMPACT_ATOMS: atom_id res chain seq x y z
N MET A 1 6.63 34.01 -18.21
CA MET A 1 6.35 33.20 -19.43
C MET A 1 5.34 32.14 -19.04
N SER A 2 4.13 32.19 -19.59
CA SER A 2 3.08 31.20 -19.29
C SER A 2 3.49 29.84 -19.87
N ASN A 3 3.52 28.80 -19.04
CA ASN A 3 3.89 27.46 -19.47
C ASN A 3 2.70 26.85 -20.24
N ILE A 4 2.80 26.80 -21.57
CA ILE A 4 1.74 26.27 -22.45
C ILE A 4 1.74 24.73 -22.41
N SER A 5 0.55 24.10 -22.41
CA SER A 5 0.43 22.64 -22.35
C SER A 5 1.02 21.97 -23.60
N ILE A 6 1.42 20.70 -23.49
CA ILE A 6 1.94 19.91 -24.62
C ILE A 6 0.91 19.86 -25.76
N ASP A 7 -0.37 19.68 -25.43
CA ASP A 7 -1.46 19.69 -26.43
C ASP A 7 -1.55 21.03 -27.17
N GLN A 8 -1.39 22.14 -26.45
CA GLN A 8 -1.42 23.47 -27.04
C GLN A 8 -0.18 23.74 -27.90
N GLN A 9 1.00 23.29 -27.46
CA GLN A 9 2.23 23.34 -28.25
C GLN A 9 2.08 22.56 -29.57
N LEU A 10 1.59 21.32 -29.49
CA LEU A 10 1.37 20.48 -30.68
C LEU A 10 0.31 21.07 -31.60
N ASN A 11 -0.79 21.62 -31.08
CA ASN A 11 -1.79 22.27 -31.92
C ASN A 11 -1.23 23.50 -32.63
N ASN A 12 -0.44 24.33 -31.95
CA ASN A 12 0.20 25.49 -32.55
C ASN A 12 1.20 25.06 -33.64
N ALA A 13 2.00 24.03 -33.39
CA ALA A 13 2.94 23.46 -34.37
C ALA A 13 2.20 22.94 -35.61
N ARG A 14 1.10 22.21 -35.43
CA ARG A 14 0.25 21.72 -36.53
C ARG A 14 -0.24 22.86 -37.42
N ILE A 15 -0.76 23.94 -36.82
CA ILE A 15 -1.25 25.11 -37.56
C ILE A 15 -0.11 25.77 -38.33
N ALA A 16 1.04 25.99 -37.69
CA ALA A 16 2.21 26.61 -38.32
C ALA A 16 2.73 25.78 -39.51
N ILE A 17 2.92 24.46 -39.33
CA ILE A 17 3.40 23.55 -40.38
C ILE A 17 2.39 23.50 -41.54
N ASN A 18 1.09 23.35 -41.25
CA ASN A 18 0.07 23.32 -42.29
C ASN A 18 0.00 24.62 -43.07
N ASN A 19 0.06 25.77 -42.41
CA ASN A 19 0.03 27.06 -43.10
C ASN A 19 1.28 27.25 -43.97
N ALA A 20 2.45 26.83 -43.48
CA ALA A 20 3.71 26.93 -44.21
C ALA A 20 3.77 26.01 -45.44
N LEU A 21 3.16 24.82 -45.38
CA LEU A 21 3.14 23.87 -46.50
C LEU A 21 2.06 24.20 -47.55
N ASN A 22 0.95 24.80 -47.15
CA ASN A 22 -0.21 25.01 -48.04
C ASN A 22 -0.35 26.45 -48.58
N SER A 23 0.47 27.40 -48.11
CA SER A 23 0.46 28.79 -48.60
C SER A 23 1.78 29.16 -49.29
N PRO A 24 1.76 29.38 -50.61
CA PRO A 24 2.97 29.77 -51.37
C PRO A 24 3.62 31.05 -50.84
N ASP A 25 2.82 32.04 -50.41
CA ASP A 25 3.32 33.31 -49.88
C ASP A 25 4.09 33.12 -48.56
N ILE A 26 3.58 32.26 -47.68
CA ILE A 26 4.23 31.93 -46.40
C ILE A 26 5.50 31.13 -46.66
N GLN A 27 5.45 30.16 -47.59
CA GLN A 27 6.61 29.35 -47.95
C GLN A 27 7.74 30.21 -48.53
N ALA A 28 7.41 31.17 -49.41
CA ALA A 28 8.37 32.13 -49.94
C ALA A 28 9.00 32.99 -48.84
N ALA A 29 8.20 33.43 -47.85
CA ALA A 29 8.70 34.21 -46.72
C ALA A 29 9.59 33.39 -45.74
N LEU A 30 9.38 32.08 -45.65
CA LEU A 30 10.14 31.17 -44.76
C LEU A 30 11.44 30.65 -45.38
N THR A 31 11.53 30.60 -46.71
CA THR A 31 12.71 30.11 -47.45
C THR A 31 14.01 30.83 -47.05
N PRO A 32 14.06 32.18 -46.89
CA PRO A 32 15.26 32.89 -46.44
C PRO A 32 15.74 32.50 -45.03
N PHE A 33 14.86 31.93 -44.21
CA PHE A 33 15.16 31.47 -42.86
C PHE A 33 15.50 29.97 -42.80
N SER A 34 15.80 29.35 -43.95
CA SER A 34 16.15 27.93 -44.06
C SER A 34 15.02 26.98 -43.63
N TYR A 35 13.77 27.41 -43.77
CA TYR A 35 12.56 26.58 -43.63
C TYR A 35 11.99 26.31 -45.03
N ASP A 36 12.70 25.47 -45.77
CA ASP A 36 12.27 24.99 -47.08
C ASP A 36 11.23 23.85 -46.95
N PRO A 37 10.63 23.39 -48.08
CA PRO A 37 9.64 22.32 -48.04
C PRO A 37 10.18 21.02 -47.42
N THR A 38 11.47 20.70 -47.61
CA THR A 38 12.09 19.50 -47.04
C THR A 38 12.07 19.56 -45.52
N ARG A 39 12.52 20.68 -44.95
CA ARG A 39 12.56 20.88 -43.50
C ARG A 39 11.17 20.94 -42.88
N LEU A 40 10.18 21.47 -43.60
CA LEU A 40 8.78 21.47 -43.14
C LEU A 40 8.19 20.06 -43.11
N ASN A 41 8.56 19.18 -44.04
CA ASN A 41 8.15 17.77 -44.02
C ASN A 41 8.85 16.99 -42.90
N GLU A 42 10.12 17.29 -42.59
CA GLU A 42 10.79 16.77 -41.39
C GLU A 42 10.05 17.20 -40.12
N ALA A 43 9.68 18.47 -40.01
CA ALA A 43 8.90 18.99 -38.89
C ALA A 43 7.53 18.29 -38.76
N LEU A 44 6.86 18.01 -39.87
CA LEU A 44 5.61 17.24 -39.89
C LEU A 44 5.81 15.81 -39.35
N THR A 45 6.92 15.17 -39.70
CA THR A 45 7.29 13.83 -39.22
C THR A 45 7.48 13.84 -37.70
N LEU A 46 8.26 14.79 -37.18
CA LEU A 46 8.48 14.98 -35.74
C LEU A 46 7.17 15.29 -35.01
N TYR A 47 6.29 16.12 -35.60
CA TYR A 47 4.98 16.40 -35.04
C TYR A 47 4.13 15.13 -34.91
N ASN A 48 4.08 14.29 -35.95
CA ASN A 48 3.30 13.05 -35.93
C ASN A 48 3.83 12.06 -34.89
N GLU A 49 5.15 11.93 -34.77
CA GLU A 49 5.79 11.12 -33.75
C GLU A 49 5.46 11.62 -32.34
N ALA A 50 5.61 12.92 -32.09
CA ALA A 50 5.27 13.52 -30.79
C ALA A 50 3.79 13.33 -30.44
N ARG A 51 2.87 13.43 -31.41
CA ARG A 51 1.45 13.15 -31.22
C ARG A 51 1.20 11.70 -30.83
N ALA A 52 1.88 10.75 -31.47
CA ALA A 52 1.76 9.34 -31.14
C ALA A 52 2.26 9.05 -29.71
N LEU A 53 3.39 9.64 -29.31
CA LEU A 53 3.94 9.50 -27.97
C LEU A 53 3.01 10.08 -26.88
N VAL A 54 2.39 11.24 -27.14
CA VAL A 54 1.41 11.83 -26.20
C VAL A 54 0.18 10.94 -26.02
N GLU A 55 -0.31 10.33 -27.11
CA GLU A 55 -1.44 9.41 -27.03
C GLU A 55 -1.06 8.13 -26.26
N GLN A 56 0.11 7.56 -26.55
CA GLN A 56 0.64 6.42 -25.80
C GLN A 56 0.78 6.75 -24.30
N GLN A 57 1.35 7.90 -23.97
CA GLN A 57 1.48 8.34 -22.58
C GLN A 57 0.12 8.44 -21.87
N ARG A 58 -0.92 8.95 -22.55
CA ARG A 58 -2.28 9.03 -21.99
C ARG A 58 -2.86 7.65 -21.70
N GLN A 59 -2.63 6.70 -22.59
CA GLN A 59 -3.07 5.31 -22.41
C GLN A 59 -2.35 4.65 -21.24
N GLU A 60 -1.00 4.72 -21.22
CA GLU A 60 -0.17 4.17 -20.14
C GLU A 60 -0.55 4.77 -18.77
N TYR A 61 -0.78 6.09 -18.71
CA TYR A 61 -1.22 6.74 -17.48
C TYR A 61 -2.59 6.24 -17.02
N GLY A 62 -3.52 6.03 -17.95
CA GLY A 62 -4.83 5.44 -17.67
C GLY A 62 -4.70 4.03 -17.10
N GLU A 63 -3.89 3.18 -17.73
CA GLU A 63 -3.63 1.80 -17.28
C GLU A 63 -2.96 1.77 -15.91
N GLN A 64 -1.93 2.59 -15.69
CA GLN A 64 -1.26 2.70 -14.39
C GLN A 64 -2.24 3.12 -13.29
N TYR A 65 -3.11 4.09 -13.59
CA TYR A 65 -4.12 4.56 -12.63
C TYR A 65 -5.12 3.47 -12.28
N GLN A 66 -5.60 2.71 -13.26
CA GLN A 66 -6.50 1.58 -13.03
C GLN A 66 -5.83 0.46 -12.22
N ALA A 67 -4.60 0.07 -12.59
CA ALA A 67 -3.83 -0.94 -11.86
C ALA A 67 -3.61 -0.53 -10.39
N SER A 68 -3.33 0.75 -10.14
CA SER A 68 -3.16 1.30 -8.79
C SER A 68 -4.45 1.21 -7.97
N GLN A 69 -5.60 1.53 -8.57
CA GLN A 69 -6.89 1.41 -7.91
C GLN A 69 -7.25 -0.04 -7.58
N VAL A 70 -7.05 -0.96 -8.53
CA VAL A 70 -7.29 -2.39 -8.33
C VAL A 70 -6.43 -2.94 -7.19
N PHE A 71 -5.14 -2.60 -7.18
CA PHE A 71 -4.23 -2.98 -6.11
C PHE A 71 -4.69 -2.43 -4.75
N GLN A 72 -5.03 -1.14 -4.66
CA GLN A 72 -5.45 -0.51 -3.41
C GLN A 72 -6.74 -1.14 -2.88
N ALA A 73 -7.73 -1.37 -3.74
CA ALA A 73 -8.99 -2.01 -3.36
C ALA A 73 -8.77 -3.44 -2.83
N ALA A 74 -7.91 -4.23 -3.49
CA ALA A 74 -7.56 -5.57 -3.03
C ALA A 74 -6.82 -5.53 -1.68
N TRP A 75 -5.91 -4.57 -1.50
CA TRP A 75 -5.20 -4.41 -0.25
C TRP A 75 -6.12 -3.99 0.91
N ASP A 76 -7.04 -3.05 0.69
CA ASP A 76 -8.02 -2.61 1.70
C ASP A 76 -8.97 -3.75 2.11
N ALA A 77 -9.41 -4.55 1.15
CA ALA A 77 -10.22 -5.75 1.41
C ALA A 77 -9.45 -6.77 2.25
N ALA A 78 -8.20 -7.05 1.89
CA ALA A 78 -7.35 -7.98 2.64
C ALA A 78 -7.03 -7.46 4.05
N GLN A 79 -6.77 -6.16 4.20
CA GLN A 79 -6.54 -5.53 5.50
C GLN A 79 -7.78 -5.59 6.38
N THR A 80 -8.97 -5.41 5.81
CA THR A 80 -10.24 -5.54 6.53
C THR A 80 -10.44 -6.97 7.05
N ALA A 81 -10.23 -7.98 6.21
CA ALA A 81 -10.30 -9.38 6.60
C ALA A 81 -9.27 -9.73 7.69
N TYR A 82 -8.02 -9.32 7.50
CA TYR A 82 -6.95 -9.47 8.50
C TYR A 82 -7.32 -8.84 9.85
N ASN A 83 -7.82 -7.60 9.85
CA ASN A 83 -8.20 -6.91 11.08
C ASN A 83 -9.31 -7.64 11.85
N ARG A 84 -10.26 -8.25 11.13
CA ARG A 84 -11.32 -9.07 11.74
C ARG A 84 -10.73 -10.32 12.38
N SER A 85 -9.93 -11.09 11.64
CA SER A 85 -9.25 -12.29 12.13
C SER A 85 -8.37 -12.00 13.34
N HIS A 86 -7.59 -10.92 13.27
CA HIS A 86 -6.70 -10.49 14.34
C HIS A 86 -7.46 -10.11 15.61
N LYS A 87 -8.61 -9.41 15.50
CA LYS A 87 -9.46 -9.10 16.67
C LYS A 87 -9.99 -10.37 17.33
N ILE A 88 -10.42 -11.36 16.55
CA ILE A 88 -10.89 -12.65 17.06
C ILE A 88 -9.75 -13.38 17.77
N ALA A 89 -8.58 -13.47 17.13
CA ALA A 89 -7.40 -14.11 17.71
C ALA A 89 -6.98 -13.48 19.04
N LYS A 90 -7.01 -12.14 19.16
CA LYS A 90 -6.74 -11.44 20.43
C LYS A 90 -7.64 -11.90 21.58
N VAL A 91 -8.90 -12.20 21.29
CA VAL A 91 -9.85 -12.69 22.31
C VAL A 91 -9.61 -14.17 22.60
N ALA A 92 -9.46 -14.99 21.56
CA ALA A 92 -9.24 -16.43 21.70
C ALA A 92 -7.96 -16.77 22.47
N PHE A 93 -6.88 -16.03 22.23
CA PHE A 93 -5.57 -16.25 22.85
C PHE A 93 -5.30 -15.31 24.04
N LYS A 94 -6.33 -14.68 24.62
CA LYS A 94 -6.16 -13.67 25.69
C LYS A 94 -5.33 -14.17 26.89
N ASN A 95 -5.40 -15.46 27.20
CA ASN A 95 -4.71 -16.06 28.34
C ASN A 95 -3.50 -16.94 27.92
N ASN A 96 -3.08 -16.87 26.66
CA ASN A 96 -1.93 -17.61 26.14
C ASN A 96 -0.85 -16.61 25.66
N PRO A 97 0.10 -16.22 26.53
CA PRO A 97 1.12 -15.22 26.20
C PRO A 97 2.10 -15.69 25.10
N ASP A 98 2.37 -16.99 25.03
CA ASP A 98 3.24 -17.57 23.99
C ASP A 98 2.58 -17.44 22.61
N ALA A 99 1.30 -17.81 22.49
CA ALA A 99 0.54 -17.63 21.27
C ALA A 99 0.37 -16.15 20.89
N GLN A 100 0.19 -15.25 21.86
CA GLN A 100 0.14 -13.80 21.58
C GLN A 100 1.44 -13.27 20.97
N THR A 101 2.57 -13.78 21.44
CA THR A 101 3.89 -13.39 20.92
C THR A 101 4.13 -14.01 19.55
N ALA A 102 3.89 -15.32 19.41
CA ALA A 102 4.09 -16.05 18.15
C ALA A 102 3.21 -15.52 17.00
N LEU A 103 1.98 -15.10 17.30
CA LEU A 103 1.02 -14.57 16.32
C LEU A 103 1.10 -13.04 16.16
N MET A 104 2.04 -12.37 16.83
CA MET A 104 2.21 -10.91 16.80
C MET A 104 0.92 -10.14 17.14
N LEU A 105 0.14 -10.61 18.13
CA LEU A 105 -1.16 -10.03 18.51
C LEU A 105 -1.02 -8.71 19.29
N SER A 106 0.19 -8.41 19.74
CA SER A 106 0.58 -7.21 20.47
C SER A 106 1.33 -6.23 19.57
N GLY A 107 1.20 -4.93 19.86
CA GLY A 107 1.90 -3.86 19.14
C GLY A 107 1.11 -3.16 18.03
N THR A 108 1.78 -2.20 17.38
CA THR A 108 1.18 -1.33 16.35
C THR A 108 1.25 -2.00 14.98
N ARG A 109 0.12 -2.01 14.27
CA ARG A 109 0.03 -2.51 12.89
C ARG A 109 0.86 -1.64 11.93
N LYS A 110 1.59 -2.29 11.03
CA LYS A 110 2.36 -1.58 9.99
C LYS A 110 1.42 -0.91 8.98
N ARG A 111 1.80 0.31 8.55
CA ARG A 111 1.02 1.13 7.59
C ARG A 111 1.48 0.96 6.14
N SER A 112 2.73 0.58 5.92
CA SER A 112 3.25 0.31 4.56
C SER A 112 2.78 -1.06 4.09
N PHE A 113 2.53 -1.20 2.79
CA PHE A 113 2.14 -2.49 2.21
C PHE A 113 3.13 -3.62 2.52
N PRO A 114 4.46 -3.47 2.32
CA PRO A 114 5.40 -4.55 2.61
C PRO A 114 5.41 -4.94 4.07
N GLY A 115 5.38 -3.95 4.98
CA GLY A 115 5.38 -4.23 6.42
C GLY A 115 4.08 -4.88 6.88
N TRP A 116 2.95 -4.45 6.32
CA TRP A 116 1.65 -5.08 6.59
C TRP A 116 1.59 -6.50 6.04
N LEU A 117 2.12 -6.75 4.83
CA LEU A 117 2.10 -8.06 4.19
C LEU A 117 2.90 -9.08 5.01
N THR A 118 4.13 -8.73 5.43
CA THR A 118 4.94 -9.60 6.30
C THR A 118 4.18 -9.92 7.59
N GLN A 119 3.59 -8.93 8.25
CA GLN A 119 2.84 -9.13 9.49
C GLN A 119 1.59 -10.01 9.28
N ALA A 120 0.87 -9.84 8.18
CA ALA A 120 -0.30 -10.64 7.84
C ALA A 120 0.08 -12.10 7.56
N LEU A 121 1.14 -12.34 6.79
CA LEU A 121 1.63 -13.68 6.49
C LEU A 121 2.10 -14.40 7.75
N THR A 122 2.96 -13.77 8.57
CA THR A 122 3.40 -14.37 9.85
C THR A 122 2.22 -14.75 10.74
N PHE A 123 1.19 -13.89 10.81
CA PHE A 123 -0.02 -14.18 11.58
C PHE A 123 -0.79 -15.39 11.04
N TYR A 124 -1.05 -15.47 9.74
CA TYR A 124 -1.81 -16.59 9.16
C TYR A 124 -1.02 -17.90 9.16
N ASP A 125 0.28 -17.86 8.85
CA ASP A 125 1.17 -19.02 8.95
C ASP A 125 1.22 -19.55 10.38
N GLY A 126 1.30 -18.65 11.36
CA GLY A 126 1.24 -18.99 12.76
C GLY A 126 -0.10 -19.61 13.19
N LEU A 127 -1.23 -19.14 12.65
CA LEU A 127 -2.55 -19.70 12.94
C LEU A 127 -2.75 -21.10 12.35
N LEU A 128 -2.18 -21.36 11.18
CA LEU A 128 -2.24 -22.67 10.53
C LEU A 128 -1.27 -23.68 11.16
N ASN A 129 -0.31 -23.22 11.96
CA ASN A 129 0.60 -24.09 12.68
C ASN A 129 -0.11 -24.77 13.87
N PRO A 130 -0.24 -26.11 13.89
CA PRO A 130 -0.92 -26.84 14.95
C PRO A 130 -0.26 -26.66 16.34
N ALA A 131 1.02 -26.29 16.39
CA ALA A 131 1.71 -26.00 17.66
C ALA A 131 1.16 -24.76 18.39
N ASN A 132 0.47 -23.88 17.67
CA ASN A 132 -0.12 -22.64 18.21
C ASN A 132 -1.62 -22.78 18.48
N ALA A 133 -2.18 -23.99 18.42
CA ALA A 133 -3.59 -24.23 18.64
C ALA A 133 -4.02 -23.74 20.05
N PRO A 134 -5.22 -23.14 20.18
CA PRO A 134 -5.72 -22.74 21.49
C PRO A 134 -5.91 -23.98 22.36
N THR A 135 -5.20 -24.03 23.49
CA THR A 135 -5.37 -25.10 24.49
C THR A 135 -6.71 -24.92 25.19
N TRP A 136 -7.70 -25.70 24.73
CA TRP A 136 -9.00 -25.83 25.38
C TRP A 136 -9.12 -27.22 26.00
N PRO A 137 -9.59 -27.37 27.26
CA PRO A 137 -10.06 -26.35 28.22
C PRO A 137 -8.91 -25.55 28.87
N PRO A 138 -9.18 -24.34 29.42
CA PRO A 138 -8.18 -23.57 30.15
C PRO A 138 -7.64 -24.39 31.33
N SER A 139 -6.31 -24.38 31.54
CA SER A 139 -5.72 -24.94 32.75
C SER A 139 -6.45 -24.38 33.98
N PRO A 140 -6.89 -25.23 34.93
CA PRO A 140 -7.54 -24.75 36.14
C PRO A 140 -6.62 -23.73 36.81
N PRO A 141 -7.16 -22.62 37.35
CA PRO A 141 -6.34 -21.65 38.05
C PRO A 141 -5.56 -22.39 39.13
N THR A 142 -4.23 -22.29 39.09
CA THR A 142 -3.38 -22.84 40.15
C THR A 142 -3.89 -22.28 41.47
N PRO A 143 -4.34 -23.10 42.43
CA PRO A 143 -4.80 -22.58 43.71
C PRO A 143 -3.63 -21.86 44.36
N THR A 144 -3.66 -20.53 44.36
CA THR A 144 -2.71 -19.73 45.10
C THR A 144 -2.93 -20.01 46.59
N PRO A 145 -1.92 -20.46 47.34
CA PRO A 145 -2.06 -20.64 48.78
C PRO A 145 -2.50 -19.31 49.41
N PRO A 146 -3.44 -19.31 50.37
CA PRO A 146 -3.90 -18.07 50.99
C PRO A 146 -2.71 -17.31 51.60
N LYS A 147 -2.53 -16.06 51.18
CA LYS A 147 -1.59 -15.11 51.79
C LYS A 147 -2.13 -14.65 53.16
N ASN A 148 -2.20 -15.54 54.14
CA ASN A 148 -2.30 -15.14 55.55
C ASN A 148 -2.04 -16.30 56.52
N SER A 149 -0.80 -16.77 56.60
CA SER A 149 -0.31 -17.48 57.79
C SER A 149 0.41 -16.47 58.69
N ARG A 150 -0.35 -15.69 59.45
CA ARG A 150 0.21 -14.97 60.60
C ARG A 150 0.47 -16.00 61.71
N PRO A 151 1.66 -16.07 62.32
CA PRO A 151 1.87 -16.95 63.47
C PRO A 151 1.17 -16.31 64.67
N ASN A 152 0.09 -16.91 65.17
CA ASN A 152 -0.49 -16.46 66.43
C ASN A 152 -0.06 -17.38 67.56
N SER A 153 0.70 -16.81 68.47
CA SER A 153 1.22 -17.40 69.70
C SER A 153 0.12 -17.61 70.75
N THR A 154 0.39 -18.59 71.62
CA THR A 154 -0.13 -18.77 73.00
C THR A 154 -1.58 -19.22 73.17
N TRP A 155 -1.79 -20.43 73.68
CA TRP A 155 -2.16 -20.74 75.08
C TRP A 155 -2.63 -22.22 75.20
N TYR A 156 -1.84 -23.09 75.82
CA TYR A 156 -2.39 -24.19 76.62
C TYR A 156 -1.61 -24.35 77.92
N LYS A 157 -2.37 -24.63 78.97
CA LYS A 157 -2.10 -24.34 80.38
C LYS A 157 -1.20 -25.39 81.02
N LYS A 158 -0.32 -24.96 81.94
CA LYS A 158 0.24 -25.81 83.01
C LYS A 158 -0.90 -26.26 83.95
N PRO A 159 -0.92 -27.52 84.42
CA PRO A 159 -1.53 -27.87 85.69
C PRO A 159 -0.50 -28.47 86.69
N PRO A 160 -0.87 -28.57 87.99
CA PRO A 160 0.00 -28.18 89.09
C PRO A 160 0.55 -29.34 89.96
N ASN A 161 1.54 -28.92 90.78
CA ASN A 161 2.28 -29.55 91.89
C ASN A 161 3.09 -30.82 91.61
#